data_AF-A0A5P3MQC9-F1
#
_entry.id   AF-A0A5P3MQC9-F1
#
_cell.length_a   1.000
_cell.length_b   1.000
_cell.length_c   1.000
_cell.angle_alpha   90.00
_cell.angle_beta   90.00
_cell.angle_gamma   90.00
#
_symmetry.space_group_name_H-M   'P 1'
#
loop_
_entity.id
_entity.type
_entity.pdbx_description
1 polymer ?
#
loop_
_entity_poly.entity_id
_entity_poly.type
_entity_poly.pdbx_seq_one_letter_code
_entity_poly.pdbx_strand_id
1 'polypeptide(L)'
;MMKKYFAIAAASLIGLAGIAAAAENMAHHNARSDKAERAMHKKGELPRDLQALNLNSKQKADIQKIIETHRADTKRDRTSNEAFRAEFRKKMQEYRAAEQQLISAKTFDETAARRMIAEHNQHHTDKEVQRLKTRHAVFQVLTPSQQKQWLDNQNKRMEKRGKKPHQNENHSRKTAPQQ
;
A
#
# COMPACT_ATOMS: atom_id res chain seq x y z
N MET A 1 -26.01 -39.52 -30.30
CA MET A 1 -25.79 -39.87 -28.88
C MET A 1 -24.75 -40.98 -28.81
N MET A 2 -23.62 -40.77 -28.14
CA MET A 2 -22.83 -41.85 -27.54
C MET A 2 -22.00 -41.26 -26.39
N LYS A 3 -22.33 -41.68 -25.17
CA LYS A 3 -21.55 -41.46 -23.96
C LYS A 3 -20.56 -42.62 -23.84
N LYS A 4 -19.30 -42.34 -23.55
CA LYS A 4 -18.33 -43.35 -23.08
C LYS A 4 -17.61 -42.79 -21.86
N TYR A 5 -17.88 -43.42 -20.72
CA TYR A 5 -17.16 -43.21 -19.46
C TYR A 5 -15.95 -44.15 -19.43
N PHE A 6 -14.81 -43.65 -19.00
CA PHE A 6 -13.72 -44.48 -18.47
C PHE A 6 -13.17 -43.80 -17.21
N ALA A 7 -13.24 -44.53 -16.10
CA ALA A 7 -12.60 -44.23 -14.83
C ALA A 7 -11.72 -45.42 -14.45
N ILE A 8 -10.43 -45.18 -14.19
CA ILE A 8 -9.44 -46.05 -13.52
C ILE A 8 -8.36 -45.07 -13.00
N ALA A 9 -8.13 -44.78 -11.71
CA ALA A 9 -7.87 -45.54 -10.47
C ALA A 9 -6.37 -45.93 -10.26
N ALA A 10 -5.93 -45.73 -9.00
CA ALA A 10 -4.73 -46.24 -8.29
C ALA A 10 -3.35 -45.66 -8.69
N ALA A 11 -2.67 -44.89 -7.84
CA ALA A 11 -1.98 -45.19 -6.57
C ALA A 11 -0.52 -45.65 -6.76
N SER A 12 0.44 -44.89 -6.23
CA SER A 12 1.69 -45.45 -5.73
C SER A 12 2.35 -44.53 -4.71
N LEU A 13 2.90 -45.17 -3.69
CA LEU A 13 3.30 -44.68 -2.37
C LEU A 13 4.84 -44.61 -2.22
N ILE A 14 5.27 -43.67 -1.39
CA ILE A 14 6.44 -43.66 -0.49
C ILE A 14 7.86 -43.48 -1.09
N GLY A 15 8.54 -42.44 -0.57
CA GLY A 15 9.98 -42.40 -0.34
C GLY A 15 10.27 -41.53 0.90
N LEU A 16 10.72 -42.14 1.99
CA LEU A 16 11.16 -41.52 3.25
C LEU A 16 12.63 -41.06 3.17
N ALA A 17 12.96 -40.00 3.91
CA ALA A 17 14.14 -39.83 4.78
C ALA A 17 14.95 -38.52 4.58
N GLY A 18 15.12 -37.79 5.70
CA GLY A 18 16.26 -36.94 6.08
C GLY A 18 16.49 -35.69 5.21
N ILE A 19 16.53 -34.47 5.75
CA ILE A 19 17.51 -34.01 6.75
C ILE A 19 16.88 -32.89 7.58
N ALA A 20 17.03 -32.99 8.90
CA ALA A 20 16.89 -31.87 9.81
C ALA A 20 18.11 -30.94 9.65
N ALA A 21 17.88 -29.67 9.31
CA ALA A 21 18.85 -28.61 9.51
C ALA A 21 18.10 -27.35 9.95
N ALA A 22 18.20 -27.10 11.26
CA ALA A 22 18.06 -25.85 11.99
C ALA A 22 17.39 -24.67 11.25
N ALA A 23 16.09 -24.47 11.50
CA ALA A 23 15.45 -23.17 11.37
C ALA A 23 15.65 -22.36 12.65
N GLU A 24 16.91 -22.09 13.02
CA GLU A 24 17.26 -21.06 14.00
C GLU A 24 17.97 -19.94 13.27
N ASN A 25 17.19 -18.98 12.76
CA ASN A 25 17.55 -17.56 12.59
C ASN A 25 16.51 -16.85 11.72
N MET A 26 15.31 -16.63 12.26
CA MET A 26 14.38 -15.63 11.71
C MET A 26 13.75 -14.84 12.86
N ALA A 27 14.59 -14.33 13.76
CA ALA A 27 14.19 -13.44 14.84
C ALA A 27 14.86 -12.06 14.74
N HIS A 28 14.94 -11.49 13.54
CA HIS A 28 15.36 -10.09 13.39
C HIS A 28 14.58 -9.41 12.26
N HIS A 29 13.37 -8.92 12.55
CA HIS A 29 12.79 -7.75 11.87
C HIS A 29 11.54 -7.25 12.62
N ASN A 30 11.72 -6.71 13.84
CA ASN A 30 10.69 -5.92 14.53
C ASN A 30 11.22 -4.58 15.06
N ALA A 31 12.17 -3.96 14.36
CA ALA A 31 12.69 -2.62 14.68
C ALA A 31 12.21 -1.54 13.70
N ARG A 32 11.05 -1.73 13.06
CA ARG A 32 10.42 -0.75 12.15
C ARG A 32 9.01 -0.32 12.56
N SER A 33 8.47 -0.82 13.69
CA SER A 33 7.17 -0.43 14.22
C SER A 33 7.16 0.96 14.85
N ASP A 34 8.26 1.37 15.50
CA ASP A 34 8.22 2.50 16.43
C ASP A 34 8.28 3.88 15.73
N LYS A 35 8.72 3.92 14.45
CA LYS A 35 8.63 5.15 13.63
C LYS A 35 7.29 5.29 12.90
N ALA A 36 6.52 4.20 12.74
CA ALA A 36 5.23 4.26 12.08
C ALA A 36 4.13 4.82 12.99
N GLU A 37 4.30 4.73 14.31
CA GLU A 37 3.33 5.22 15.30
C GLU A 37 3.34 6.76 15.45
N ARG A 38 4.48 7.41 15.17
CA ARG A 38 4.70 8.83 15.48
C ARG A 38 4.06 9.83 14.51
N ALA A 39 3.24 9.36 13.56
CA ALA A 39 2.48 10.20 12.65
C ALA A 39 0.98 9.83 12.57
N MET A 40 0.45 9.15 13.60
CA MET A 40 -1.01 9.11 13.75
C MET A 40 -1.49 10.51 14.11
N HIS A 41 -1.99 11.25 13.12
CA HIS A 41 -2.78 12.46 13.35
C HIS A 41 -3.80 12.17 14.45
N LYS A 42 -3.84 13.03 15.50
CA LYS A 42 -4.84 12.90 16.55
C LYS A 42 -6.22 12.85 15.89
N LYS A 43 -7.07 11.93 16.36
CA LYS A 43 -8.42 11.73 15.85
C LYS A 43 -9.16 13.08 15.98
N GLY A 44 -9.51 13.71 14.86
CA GLY A 44 -10.15 15.04 14.85
C GLY A 44 -9.30 16.18 14.27
N GLU A 45 -7.99 15.99 14.05
CA GLU A 45 -7.17 17.04 13.45
C GLU A 45 -7.23 17.03 11.92
N LEU A 46 -7.43 18.22 11.35
CA LEU A 46 -7.32 18.44 9.91
C LEU A 46 -5.89 18.14 9.42
N PRO A 47 -5.71 17.65 8.19
CA PRO A 47 -4.42 17.57 7.53
C PRO A 47 -3.62 18.87 7.61
N ARG A 48 -2.30 18.78 7.80
CA ARG A 48 -1.41 19.95 7.98
C ARG A 48 -1.53 20.99 6.85
N ASP A 49 -1.81 20.56 5.63
CA ASP A 49 -1.99 21.43 4.48
C ASP A 49 -3.27 22.28 4.55
N LEU A 50 -4.29 21.82 5.26
CA LEU A 50 -5.51 22.58 5.52
C LEU A 50 -5.39 23.44 6.78
N GLN A 51 -4.61 23.01 7.77
CA GLN A 51 -4.33 23.81 8.97
C GLN A 51 -3.58 25.12 8.64
N ALA A 52 -2.80 25.12 7.56
CA ALA A 52 -2.09 26.31 7.08
C ALA A 52 -3.02 27.33 6.40
N LEU A 53 -4.30 27.01 6.21
CA LEU A 53 -5.30 27.92 5.69
C LEU A 53 -6.03 28.61 6.85
N ASN A 54 -6.32 29.91 6.71
CA ASN A 54 -7.14 30.66 7.66
C ASN A 54 -8.62 30.26 7.52
N LEU A 55 -8.95 29.03 7.91
CA LEU A 55 -10.30 28.47 7.83
C LEU A 55 -11.18 28.99 8.97
N ASN A 56 -12.41 29.38 8.64
CA ASN A 56 -13.42 29.69 9.66
C ASN A 56 -14.03 28.41 10.27
N SER A 57 -14.78 28.56 11.37
CA SER A 57 -15.35 27.42 12.12
C SER A 57 -16.28 26.55 11.27
N LYS A 58 -17.09 27.15 10.39
CA LYS A 58 -17.98 26.41 9.50
C LYS A 58 -17.18 25.57 8.49
N GLN A 59 -16.18 26.17 7.85
CA GLN A 59 -15.31 25.47 6.91
C GLN A 59 -14.59 24.30 7.59
N LYS A 60 -14.07 24.50 8.81
CA LYS A 60 -13.43 23.43 9.59
C LYS A 60 -14.39 22.26 9.84
N ALA A 61 -15.63 22.54 10.25
CA ALA A 61 -16.63 21.51 10.48
C ALA A 61 -17.01 20.75 9.20
N ASP A 62 -17.24 21.47 8.09
CA ASP A 62 -17.59 20.87 6.80
C ASP A 62 -16.45 19.97 6.27
N ILE A 63 -15.21 20.45 6.34
CA ILE A 63 -14.02 19.69 5.93
C ILE A 63 -13.82 18.46 6.82
N GLN A 64 -14.01 18.60 8.13
CA GLN A 64 -13.88 17.49 9.06
C GLN A 64 -14.88 16.37 8.72
N LYS A 65 -16.14 16.72 8.44
CA LYS A 65 -17.18 15.77 8.01
C LYS A 65 -16.81 15.05 6.72
N ILE A 66 -16.27 15.75 5.73
CA ILE A 66 -15.79 15.16 4.46
C ILE A 66 -14.69 14.12 4.73
N ILE A 67 -13.71 14.48 5.56
CA ILE A 67 -12.57 13.61 5.88
C ILE A 67 -13.00 12.38 6.70
N GLU A 68 -13.90 12.57 7.66
CA GLU A 68 -14.41 11.48 8.51
C GLU A 68 -15.21 10.46 7.73
N THR A 69 -16.07 10.91 6.80
CA THR A 69 -16.84 10.02 5.91
C THR A 69 -15.89 9.08 5.15
N HIS A 70 -14.87 9.65 4.50
CA HIS A 70 -13.87 8.85 3.79
C HIS A 70 -13.05 7.93 4.71
N ARG A 71 -12.73 8.41 5.93
CA ARG A 71 -11.95 7.63 6.91
C ARG A 71 -12.74 6.44 7.45
N ALA A 72 -14.05 6.58 7.64
CA ALA A 72 -14.93 5.49 8.03
C ALA A 72 -14.92 4.38 6.99
N ASP A 73 -15.04 4.73 5.71
CA ASP A 73 -14.98 3.76 4.60
C ASP A 73 -13.63 3.04 4.54
N THR A 74 -12.52 3.78 4.66
CA THR A 74 -11.16 3.18 4.65
C THR A 74 -10.87 2.28 5.87
N LYS A 75 -11.49 2.57 7.02
CA LYS A 75 -11.30 1.77 8.25
C LYS A 75 -12.04 0.44 8.19
N ARG A 76 -13.21 0.38 7.54
CA ARG A 76 -13.91 -0.90 7.29
C ARG A 76 -13.01 -1.88 6.52
N ASP A 77 -12.14 -1.37 5.65
CA ASP A 77 -11.25 -2.22 4.86
C ASP A 77 -10.05 -2.78 5.64
N ARG A 78 -9.47 -2.05 6.61
CA ARG A 78 -8.06 -2.29 6.98
C ARG A 78 -7.76 -2.95 8.32
N THR A 79 -8.56 -2.73 9.35
CA THR A 79 -8.07 -2.95 10.73
C THR A 79 -8.77 -4.07 11.51
N SER A 80 -9.86 -4.66 11.02
CA SER A 80 -10.59 -5.70 11.78
C SER A 80 -11.19 -6.83 10.94
N ASN A 81 -10.93 -6.89 9.64
CA ASN A 81 -11.52 -7.91 8.78
C ASN A 81 -10.46 -8.95 8.38
N GLU A 82 -10.42 -10.08 9.08
CA GLU A 82 -9.53 -11.21 8.75
C GLU A 82 -9.75 -11.68 7.31
N ALA A 83 -10.98 -11.59 6.79
CA ALA A 83 -11.29 -11.91 5.40
C ALA A 83 -10.54 -10.98 4.43
N PHE A 84 -10.53 -9.67 4.69
CA PHE A 84 -9.77 -8.73 3.86
C PHE A 84 -8.26 -9.03 3.88
N ARG A 85 -7.72 -9.38 5.05
CA ARG A 85 -6.29 -9.75 5.17
C ARG A 85 -6.00 -11.03 4.40
N ALA A 86 -6.88 -12.03 4.48
CA ALA A 86 -6.76 -13.28 3.74
C ALA A 86 -6.83 -13.06 2.22
N GLU A 87 -7.79 -12.28 1.74
CA GLU A 87 -7.90 -11.91 0.32
C GLU A 87 -6.67 -11.15 -0.17
N PHE A 88 -6.16 -10.20 0.62
CA PHE A 88 -4.95 -9.46 0.27
C PHE A 88 -3.72 -10.37 0.18
N ARG A 89 -3.55 -11.31 1.14
CA ARG A 89 -2.48 -12.32 1.09
C ARG A 89 -2.59 -13.19 -0.15
N LYS A 90 -3.81 -13.64 -0.48
CA LYS A 90 -4.09 -14.46 -1.67
C LYS A 90 -3.71 -13.72 -2.95
N LYS A 91 -4.17 -12.48 -3.13
CA LYS A 91 -3.81 -11.65 -4.30
C LYS A 91 -2.30 -11.44 -4.44
N MET A 92 -1.59 -11.28 -3.33
CA MET A 92 -0.13 -11.14 -3.34
C MET A 92 0.59 -12.43 -3.73
N GLN A 93 0.08 -13.59 -3.31
CA GLN A 93 0.61 -14.88 -3.72
C GLN A 93 0.37 -15.13 -5.21
N GLU A 94 -0.83 -14.85 -5.71
CA GLU A 94 -1.18 -14.95 -7.13
C GLU A 94 -0.28 -14.06 -8.00
N TYR A 95 -0.06 -12.81 -7.59
CA TYR A 95 0.84 -11.88 -8.27
C TYR A 95 2.27 -12.44 -8.33
N ARG A 96 2.80 -12.93 -7.20
CA ARG A 96 4.16 -13.52 -7.16
C ARG A 96 4.29 -14.76 -8.03
N ALA A 97 3.27 -15.62 -8.05
CA ALA A 97 3.29 -16.81 -8.89
C ALA A 97 3.26 -16.44 -10.38
N ALA A 98 2.43 -15.48 -10.79
CA ALA A 98 2.37 -14.99 -12.16
C ALA A 98 3.69 -14.31 -12.57
N GLU A 99 4.31 -13.54 -11.67
CA GLU A 99 5.63 -12.95 -11.88
C GLU A 99 6.71 -14.03 -12.07
N GLN A 100 6.73 -15.05 -11.21
CA GLN A 100 7.66 -16.19 -11.34
C GLN A 100 7.50 -16.92 -12.68
N GLN A 101 6.28 -17.12 -13.15
CA GLN A 101 6.02 -17.72 -14.46
C GLN A 101 6.56 -16.88 -15.61
N LEU A 102 6.35 -15.55 -15.56
CA LEU A 102 6.83 -14.63 -16.59
C LEU A 102 8.36 -14.57 -16.68
N ILE A 103 9.06 -14.56 -15.54
CA ILE A 103 10.53 -14.48 -15.51
C ILE A 103 11.22 -15.81 -15.82
N SER A 104 10.54 -16.94 -15.57
CA SER A 104 11.10 -18.29 -15.83
C SER A 104 10.75 -18.84 -17.21
N ALA A 105 9.84 -18.19 -17.95
CA ALA A 105 9.48 -18.58 -19.30
C ALA A 105 10.64 -18.41 -20.29
N LYS A 106 10.70 -19.28 -21.31
CA LYS A 106 11.71 -19.22 -22.38
C LYS A 106 11.65 -17.91 -23.18
N THR A 107 10.46 -17.32 -23.30
CA THR A 107 10.21 -16.05 -23.97
C THR A 107 9.32 -15.19 -23.08
N PHE A 108 9.62 -13.89 -23.01
CA PHE A 108 8.84 -12.95 -22.21
C PHE A 108 7.50 -12.62 -22.88
N ASP A 109 6.39 -12.86 -22.17
CA ASP A 109 5.06 -12.47 -22.61
C ASP A 109 4.72 -11.07 -22.05
N GLU A 110 4.97 -10.04 -22.85
CA GLU A 110 4.69 -8.66 -22.49
C GLU A 110 3.20 -8.39 -22.26
N THR A 111 2.32 -9.07 -22.98
CA THR A 111 0.86 -8.88 -22.87
C THR A 111 0.37 -9.40 -21.51
N ALA A 112 0.82 -10.60 -21.12
CA ALA A 112 0.51 -11.17 -19.81
C ALA A 112 1.08 -10.31 -18.66
N ALA A 113 2.30 -9.80 -18.81
CA ALA A 113 2.92 -8.91 -17.82
C ALA A 113 2.11 -7.61 -17.62
N ARG A 114 1.72 -6.95 -18.73
CA ARG A 114 0.91 -5.71 -18.67
C ARG A 114 -0.44 -5.95 -17.99
N ARG A 115 -1.10 -7.07 -18.26
CA ARG A 115 -2.37 -7.44 -17.61
C ARG A 115 -2.19 -7.65 -16.11
N MET A 116 -1.20 -8.45 -15.70
CA MET A 116 -0.91 -8.72 -14.28
C MET A 116 -0.65 -7.41 -13.51
N ILE A 117 0.15 -6.51 -14.07
CA ILE A 117 0.46 -5.21 -13.45
C ILE A 117 -0.79 -4.33 -13.39
N ALA A 118 -1.60 -4.29 -14.44
CA ALA A 118 -2.83 -3.50 -14.47
C ALA A 118 -3.81 -3.95 -13.39
N GLU A 119 -4.07 -5.25 -13.26
CA GLU A 119 -4.95 -5.83 -12.23
C GLU A 119 -4.45 -5.54 -10.82
N HIS A 120 -3.15 -5.67 -10.58
CA HIS A 120 -2.55 -5.34 -9.29
C HIS A 120 -2.72 -3.86 -8.91
N ASN A 121 -2.62 -2.98 -9.90
CA ASN A 121 -2.72 -1.55 -9.70
C ASN A 121 -4.15 -1.03 -9.59
N GLN A 122 -5.19 -1.80 -9.95
CA GLN A 122 -6.59 -1.34 -9.89
C GLN A 122 -6.97 -0.80 -8.49
N HIS A 123 -6.62 -1.54 -7.44
CA HIS A 123 -6.91 -1.10 -6.07
C HIS A 123 -6.15 0.19 -5.69
N HIS A 124 -4.95 0.41 -6.23
CA HIS A 124 -4.23 1.66 -6.06
C HIS A 124 -4.93 2.80 -6.81
N THR A 125 -5.37 2.55 -8.04
CA THR A 125 -6.14 3.50 -8.85
C THR A 125 -7.42 3.93 -8.13
N ASP A 126 -8.21 2.99 -7.64
CA ASP A 126 -9.45 3.30 -6.92
C ASP A 126 -9.19 4.16 -5.69
N LYS A 127 -8.13 3.84 -4.92
CA LYS A 127 -7.73 4.65 -3.77
C LYS A 127 -7.30 6.06 -4.15
N GLU A 128 -6.56 6.23 -5.24
CA GLU A 128 -6.18 7.55 -5.73
C GLU A 128 -7.39 8.35 -6.21
N VAL A 129 -8.35 7.71 -6.89
CA VAL A 129 -9.62 8.34 -7.28
C VAL A 129 -10.40 8.80 -6.04
N GLN A 130 -10.51 7.97 -5.00
CA GLN A 130 -11.21 8.34 -3.77
C GLN A 130 -10.51 9.48 -3.02
N ARG A 131 -9.18 9.47 -2.96
CA ARG A 131 -8.39 10.60 -2.44
C ARG A 131 -8.63 11.86 -3.23
N LEU A 132 -8.67 11.78 -4.56
CA LEU A 132 -8.91 12.93 -5.43
C LEU A 132 -10.32 13.49 -5.25
N LYS A 133 -11.34 12.64 -5.16
CA LYS A 133 -12.72 13.05 -4.83
C LYS A 133 -12.79 13.78 -3.50
N THR A 134 -12.11 13.27 -2.48
CA THR A 134 -12.06 13.90 -1.15
C THR A 134 -11.37 15.27 -1.22
N ARG A 135 -10.22 15.35 -1.89
CA ARG A 135 -9.49 16.61 -2.10
C ARG A 135 -10.33 17.63 -2.85
N HIS A 136 -11.04 17.20 -3.89
CA HIS A 136 -11.95 18.05 -4.64
C HIS A 136 -13.08 18.57 -3.75
N ALA A 137 -13.75 17.71 -2.99
CA ALA A 137 -14.82 18.13 -2.09
C ALA A 137 -14.34 19.16 -1.06
N VAL A 138 -13.15 18.97 -0.47
CA VAL A 138 -12.53 19.95 0.43
C VAL A 138 -12.25 21.28 -0.29
N PHE A 139 -11.74 21.23 -1.52
CA PHE A 139 -11.43 22.42 -2.30
C PHE A 139 -12.66 23.32 -2.56
N GLN A 140 -13.83 22.70 -2.75
CA GLN A 140 -15.09 23.43 -2.97
C GLN A 140 -15.62 24.15 -1.71
N VAL A 141 -15.11 23.83 -0.52
CA VAL A 141 -15.46 24.53 0.74
C VAL A 141 -14.62 25.80 0.93
N LEU A 142 -13.50 25.91 0.22
CA LEU A 142 -12.55 27.02 0.35
C LEU A 142 -13.00 28.25 -0.44
N THR A 143 -12.64 29.43 0.05
CA THR A 143 -12.77 30.68 -0.72
C THR A 143 -11.74 30.73 -1.86
N PRO A 144 -11.92 31.57 -2.90
CA PRO A 144 -10.97 31.67 -4.00
C PRO A 144 -9.52 31.99 -3.56
N SER A 145 -9.35 32.83 -2.53
CA SER A 145 -8.03 33.14 -1.98
C SER A 145 -7.40 31.94 -1.26
N GLN A 146 -8.18 31.20 -0.48
CA GLN A 146 -7.73 29.98 0.20
C GLN A 146 -7.41 28.86 -0.81
N GLN A 147 -8.19 28.74 -1.89
CA GLN A 147 -7.93 27.81 -2.99
C GLN A 147 -6.56 28.07 -3.63
N LYS A 148 -6.27 29.33 -3.96
CA LYS A 148 -4.97 29.73 -4.52
C LYS A 148 -3.82 29.41 -3.55
N GLN A 149 -3.98 29.74 -2.27
CA GLN A 149 -2.99 29.43 -1.25
C GLN A 149 -2.77 27.92 -1.09
N TRP A 150 -3.84 27.13 -1.15
CA TRP A 150 -3.73 25.67 -1.04
C TRP A 150 -2.96 25.06 -2.22
N LEU A 151 -3.22 25.49 -3.46
CA LEU A 151 -2.48 25.03 -4.64
C LEU A 151 -0.99 25.42 -4.58
N ASP A 152 -0.69 26.67 -4.19
CA ASP A 152 0.68 27.13 -4.00
C ASP A 152 1.43 26.31 -2.93
N ASN A 153 0.76 26.01 -1.80
CA ASN A 153 1.29 25.14 -0.76
C ASN A 153 1.59 23.73 -1.27
N GLN A 154 0.76 23.16 -2.17
CA GLN A 154 1.04 21.86 -2.78
C GLN A 154 2.29 21.92 -3.67
N ASN A 155 2.41 22.93 -4.54
CA ASN A 155 3.56 23.09 -5.44
C ASN A 155 4.88 23.24 -4.65
N LYS A 156 4.90 24.11 -3.63
CA LYS A 156 6.05 24.30 -2.74
C LYS A 156 6.48 23.01 -2.04
N ARG A 157 5.53 22.14 -1.68
CA ARG A 157 5.85 20.84 -1.06
C ARG A 157 6.47 19.88 -2.07
N MET A 158 6.02 19.89 -3.33
CA MET A 158 6.62 19.07 -4.39
C MET A 158 8.07 19.48 -4.65
N GLU A 159 8.34 20.78 -4.74
CA GLU A 159 9.70 21.31 -4.89
C GLU A 159 10.61 20.95 -3.71
N LYS A 160 10.12 21.09 -2.47
CA LYS A 160 10.89 20.74 -1.27
C LYS A 160 11.20 19.24 -1.17
N ARG A 161 10.35 18.38 -1.72
CA ARG A 161 10.59 16.93 -1.75
C ARG A 161 11.63 16.54 -2.79
N GLY A 162 11.67 17.21 -3.93
CA GLY A 162 12.73 17.03 -4.94
C GLY A 162 14.10 17.52 -4.49
N LYS A 163 14.16 18.45 -3.53
CA LYS A 163 15.40 19.06 -3.02
C LYS A 163 15.98 18.40 -1.76
N LYS A 164 15.33 17.38 -1.18
CA LYS A 164 15.88 16.70 0.02
C LYS A 164 16.94 15.68 -0.42
N PRO A 165 18.24 15.85 -0.08
CA PRO A 165 19.22 14.78 -0.27
C PRO A 165 18.78 13.57 0.57
N HIS A 166 18.84 12.38 -0.02
CA HIS A 166 18.62 11.13 0.70
C HIS A 166 19.72 10.99 1.77
N GLN A 167 19.43 11.44 2.99
CA GLN A 167 20.29 11.17 4.16
C GLN A 167 20.21 9.68 4.49
N ASN A 168 20.99 8.86 3.79
CA ASN A 168 21.18 7.45 4.09
C ASN A 168 22.66 7.02 4.03
N GLU A 169 23.59 7.94 4.35
CA GLU A 169 25.04 7.65 4.35
C GLU A 169 25.62 7.26 5.73
N ASN A 170 24.86 7.32 6.83
CA ASN A 170 25.44 7.16 8.18
C ASN A 170 25.32 5.77 8.83
N HIS A 171 24.90 4.72 8.13
CA HIS A 171 24.84 3.36 8.72
C HIS A 171 26.03 2.44 8.35
N SER A 172 26.93 2.83 7.43
CA SER A 172 28.04 1.96 7.02
C SER A 172 29.38 2.20 7.75
N ARG A 173 29.47 3.13 8.71
CA ARG A 173 30.72 3.40 9.47
C ARG A 173 30.82 2.73 10.85
N LYS A 174 29.82 1.97 11.30
CA LYS A 174 29.83 1.33 12.64
C LYS A 174 30.06 -0.19 12.65
N THR A 175 30.37 -0.80 11.51
CA THR A 175 30.69 -2.24 11.41
C THR A 175 32.02 -2.52 10.70
N ALA A 176 33.02 -1.65 10.90
CA ALA A 176 34.40 -2.03 10.60
C ALA A 176 34.97 -2.74 11.84
N PRO A 177 35.29 -4.05 11.80
CA PRO A 177 36.12 -4.65 12.82
C PRO A 177 37.50 -3.96 12.76
N GLN A 178 38.00 -3.51 13.90
CA GLN A 178 39.40 -3.15 14.05
C GLN A 178 40.20 -4.43 13.79
N GLN A 179 41.01 -4.43 12.73
CA GLN A 179 42.09 -5.40 12.56
C GLN A 179 43.30 -4.94 13.36
#